data_AF-A0A4Y8BSW1-F1
#
_entry.id   AF-A0A4Y8BSW1-F1
#
_cell.length_a   1.000
_cell.length_b   1.000
_cell.length_c   1.000
_cell.angle_alpha   90.00
_cell.angle_beta   90.00
_cell.angle_gamma   90.00
#
_symmetry.space_group_name_H-M   'P 1'
#
loop_
_entity.id
_entity.type
_entity.pdbx_description
1 polymer ?
#
loop_
_entity_poly.entity_id
_entity_poly.type
_entity_poly.pdbx_seq_one_letter_code
_entity_poly.pdbx_strand_id
1 'polypeptide(L)'
;MFRLSCSIYEQDYQKLFGQKPKKALKGEVVNLNYDFSMLDFIMPHLIYAYMGYICINNPSRKNFEIFKGDLGLSYQKVIKTYQKKDKK
;
A
#
# COMPACT_ATOMS: atom_id res chain seq x y z
N MET A 1 -15.17 -10.46 6.97
CA MET A 1 -13.94 -10.38 6.15
C MET A 1 -13.64 -8.91 5.90
N PHE A 2 -12.39 -8.47 6.05
CA PHE A 2 -12.00 -7.07 5.86
C PHE A 2 -10.65 -6.98 5.12
N ARG A 3 -10.33 -5.79 4.59
CA ARG A 3 -9.04 -5.47 3.97
C ARG A 3 -8.45 -4.26 4.67
N LEU A 4 -7.16 -4.31 4.95
CA LEU A 4 -6.39 -3.14 5.36
C LEU A 4 -5.58 -2.63 4.17
N SER A 5 -5.45 -1.32 4.05
CA SER A 5 -4.65 -0.68 3.02
C SER A 5 -3.97 0.58 3.54
N CYS A 6 -2.77 0.86 3.05
CA CYS A 6 -2.05 2.09 3.36
C CYS A 6 -1.04 2.42 2.26
N SER A 7 -0.54 3.65 2.24
CA SER A 7 0.53 4.07 1.33
C SER A 7 1.87 4.08 2.04
N ILE A 8 2.89 3.49 1.46
CA ILE A 8 4.26 3.50 2.01
C ILE A 8 5.15 4.44 1.18
N TYR A 9 6.42 4.61 1.59
CA TYR A 9 7.38 5.34 0.77
C TYR A 9 7.71 4.57 -0.50
N GLU A 10 8.09 5.29 -1.55
CA GLU A 10 8.40 4.69 -2.85
C GLU A 10 9.54 3.67 -2.76
N GLN A 11 10.59 3.98 -2.00
CA GLN A 11 11.71 3.07 -1.77
C GLN A 11 11.29 1.75 -1.12
N ASP A 12 10.33 1.79 -0.20
CA ASP A 12 9.88 0.60 0.55
C ASP A 12 8.94 -0.25 -0.33
N TYR A 13 8.08 0.42 -1.10
CA TYR A 13 7.28 -0.24 -2.13
C TYR A 13 8.18 -0.96 -3.14
N GLN A 14 9.24 -0.29 -3.62
CA GLN A 14 10.17 -0.86 -4.59
C GLN A 14 10.94 -2.07 -4.06
N LYS A 15 11.31 -2.06 -2.77
CA LYS A 15 11.94 -3.23 -2.13
C LYS A 15 11.01 -4.43 -2.06
N LEU A 16 9.70 -4.22 -1.86
CA LEU A 16 8.73 -5.31 -1.73
C LEU A 16 8.24 -5.84 -3.08
N PHE A 17 7.98 -4.96 -4.06
CA PHE A 17 7.25 -5.30 -5.28
C PHE A 17 7.94 -4.86 -6.58
N GLY A 18 9.11 -4.20 -6.49
CA GLY A 18 9.75 -3.57 -7.64
C GLY A 18 9.06 -2.27 -8.07
N GLN A 19 9.22 -1.89 -9.33
CA GLN A 19 8.67 -0.62 -9.81
C GLN A 19 7.15 -0.56 -9.68
N LYS A 20 6.63 0.63 -9.33
CA LYS A 20 5.18 0.88 -9.30
C LYS A 20 4.60 0.64 -10.70
N PRO A 21 3.42 0.00 -10.81
CA PRO A 21 2.75 -0.12 -12.10
C PRO A 21 2.34 1.26 -12.61
N LYS A 22 2.06 1.34 -13.92
CA LYS A 22 1.42 2.52 -14.51
C LYS A 22 0.00 2.66 -13.96
N LYS A 23 -0.49 3.90 -13.91
CA LYS A 23 -1.89 4.20 -13.57
C LYS A 23 -2.80 3.57 -14.63
N ALA A 24 -3.79 2.80 -14.18
CA ALA A 24 -4.84 2.24 -15.05
C ALA A 24 -5.87 3.31 -15.45
N LEU A 25 -6.74 3.00 -16.40
CA LEU A 25 -7.85 3.89 -16.74
C LEU A 25 -8.85 3.98 -15.56
N LYS A 26 -9.72 4.98 -15.61
CA LYS A 26 -10.71 5.19 -14.56
C LYS A 26 -11.67 3.99 -14.50
N GLY A 27 -11.76 3.37 -13.33
CA GLY A 27 -12.61 2.18 -13.10
C GLY A 27 -11.89 0.85 -13.33
N GLU A 28 -10.63 0.87 -13.74
CA GLU A 28 -9.84 -0.34 -13.99
C GLU A 28 -8.85 -0.64 -12.85
N VAL A 29 -8.35 -1.87 -12.87
CA VAL A 29 -7.29 -2.35 -11.97
C VAL A 29 -5.92 -2.15 -12.61
N VAL A 30 -4.90 -1.96 -11.79
CA VAL A 30 -3.51 -1.92 -12.28
C VAL A 30 -3.13 -3.26 -12.93
N ASN A 31 -2.34 -3.20 -14.00
CA ASN A 31 -1.84 -4.41 -14.66
C ASN A 31 -0.74 -5.06 -13.80
N LEU A 32 -1.15 -5.94 -12.89
CA LEU A 32 -0.29 -6.70 -11.98
C LEU A 32 -0.77 -8.16 -11.94
N ASN A 33 0.18 -9.09 -11.92
CA ASN A 33 -0.12 -10.52 -11.83
C ASN A 33 -0.25 -10.97 -10.36
N TYR A 34 -1.33 -10.56 -9.69
CA TYR A 34 -1.64 -10.95 -8.30
C TYR A 34 -3.07 -11.47 -8.20
N ASP A 35 -3.26 -12.50 -7.37
CA ASP A 35 -4.59 -12.90 -6.92
C ASP A 35 -5.03 -12.00 -5.75
N PHE A 36 -5.86 -11.01 -6.07
CA PHE A 36 -6.37 -10.04 -5.09
C PHE A 36 -7.39 -10.63 -4.10
N SER A 37 -7.79 -11.90 -4.26
CA SER A 37 -8.63 -12.62 -3.31
C SER A 37 -7.83 -13.31 -2.19
N MET A 38 -6.51 -13.47 -2.38
CA MET A 38 -5.63 -14.16 -1.44
C MET A 38 -5.69 -13.56 -0.04
N LEU A 39 -5.85 -14.42 0.96
CA LEU A 39 -5.90 -14.06 2.37
C LEU A 39 -4.51 -14.05 2.99
N ASP A 40 -4.35 -13.24 4.03
CA ASP A 40 -3.15 -13.20 4.87
C ASP A 40 -1.84 -12.99 4.08
N PHE A 41 -1.91 -12.20 3.00
CA PHE A 41 -0.79 -11.91 2.12
C PHE A 41 -0.72 -10.41 1.82
N ILE A 42 0.45 -9.81 2.02
CA ILE A 42 0.69 -8.39 1.70
C ILE A 42 0.96 -8.28 0.20
N MET A 43 0.16 -7.49 -0.50
CA MET A 43 0.20 -7.32 -1.94
C MET A 43 0.04 -5.84 -2.32
N PRO A 44 0.38 -5.44 -3.56
CA PRO A 44 -0.01 -4.14 -4.11
C PRO A 44 -1.52 -3.91 -4.07
N HIS A 45 -1.97 -2.67 -3.86
CA HIS A 45 -3.40 -2.35 -3.92
C HIS A 45 -3.93 -2.34 -5.35
N LEU A 46 -5.00 -3.10 -5.65
CA LEU A 46 -5.51 -3.29 -7.01
C LEU A 46 -5.87 -2.01 -7.79
N ILE A 47 -6.22 -0.91 -7.11
CA ILE A 47 -6.50 0.39 -7.75
C ILE A 47 -5.37 1.40 -7.55
N TYR A 48 -4.65 1.33 -6.42
CA TYR A 48 -3.80 2.42 -5.94
C TYR A 48 -2.31 2.05 -5.88
N ALA A 49 -1.91 0.89 -6.40
CA ALA A 49 -0.52 0.46 -6.46
C ALA A 49 0.37 1.48 -7.19
N TYR A 50 -0.14 2.16 -8.23
CA TYR A 50 0.59 3.22 -8.93
C TYR A 50 0.94 4.42 -8.03
N MET A 51 0.24 4.57 -6.89
CA MET A 51 0.49 5.58 -5.86
C MET A 51 1.33 5.02 -4.68
N GLY A 52 1.82 3.78 -4.77
CA GLY A 52 2.56 3.11 -3.72
C GLY A 52 1.69 2.57 -2.57
N TYR A 53 0.43 2.25 -2.85
CA TYR A 53 -0.45 1.61 -1.86
C TYR A 53 -0.28 0.09 -1.84
N ILE A 54 -0.34 -0.46 -0.64
CA ILE A 54 -0.32 -1.89 -0.36
C ILE A 54 -1.61 -2.29 0.37
N CYS A 55 -1.93 -3.58 0.36
CA CYS A 55 -3.04 -4.12 1.13
C CYS A 55 -2.82 -5.57 1.58
N ILE A 56 -3.62 -5.98 2.57
CA ILE A 56 -3.73 -7.36 3.03
C ILE A 56 -5.19 -7.69 3.33
N ASN A 57 -5.65 -8.86 2.88
CA ASN A 57 -7.00 -9.36 3.15
C ASN A 57 -6.99 -10.22 4.42
N ASN A 58 -7.88 -9.91 5.38
CA ASN A 58 -8.13 -10.71 6.57
C ASN A 58 -6.84 -11.25 7.23
N PRO A 59 -5.91 -10.35 7.64
CA PRO A 59 -4.60 -10.75 8.15
C PRO A 59 -4.72 -11.64 9.39
N SER A 60 -3.84 -12.64 9.49
CA SER A 60 -3.55 -13.30 10.75
C SER A 60 -2.87 -12.34 11.71
N ARG A 61 -2.80 -12.69 12.99
CA ARG A 61 -2.12 -11.86 13.99
C ARG A 61 -0.66 -11.57 13.61
N LYS A 62 0.04 -12.56 13.03
CA LYS A 62 1.43 -12.42 12.60
C LYS A 62 1.59 -11.34 11.54
N ASN A 63 0.83 -11.43 10.45
CA ASN A 63 0.96 -10.46 9.36
C ASN A 63 0.29 -9.13 9.69
N PHE A 64 -0.66 -9.11 10.62
CA PHE A 64 -1.20 -7.86 11.16
C PHE A 64 -0.10 -7.04 11.87
N GLU A 65 0.75 -7.66 12.69
CA GLU A 65 1.86 -6.93 13.35
C GLU A 65 2.89 -6.42 12.33
N ILE A 66 3.15 -7.18 11.26
CA ILE A 66 4.00 -6.70 10.14
C ILE A 66 3.35 -5.50 9.47
N PHE A 67 2.08 -5.62 9.07
CA PHE A 67 1.34 -4.55 8.37
C PHE A 67 1.14 -3.31 9.26
N LYS A 68 1.11 -3.47 10.58
CA LYS A 68 1.08 -2.36 11.54
C LYS A 68 2.36 -1.52 11.48
N GLY A 69 3.51 -2.14 11.20
CA GLY A 69 4.75 -1.44 10.88
C GLY A 69 4.60 -0.54 9.65
N ASP A 70 4.01 -1.08 8.58
CA ASP A 70 3.74 -0.32 7.34
C ASP A 70 2.76 0.85 7.57
N LEU A 71 1.73 0.63 8.39
CA LEU A 71 0.82 1.70 8.82
C LEU A 71 1.56 2.81 9.57
N GLY A 72 2.54 2.47 10.41
CA GLY A 72 3.41 3.44 11.08
C GLY A 72 4.21 4.29 10.10
N LEU A 73 4.82 3.67 9.08
CA LEU A 73 5.52 4.38 8.01
C LEU A 73 4.57 5.29 7.21
N SER A 74 3.35 4.79 6.92
CA SER A 74 2.31 5.55 6.25
C SER A 74 1.93 6.80 7.03
N TYR A 75 1.72 6.66 8.34
CA TYR A 75 1.42 7.78 9.22
C TYR A 75 2.53 8.84 9.22
N GLN A 76 3.79 8.42 9.39
CA GLN A 76 4.94 9.34 9.35
C GLN A 76 5.04 10.09 8.02
N LYS A 77 4.77 9.42 6.90
CA LYS A 77 4.74 10.03 5.56
C LYS A 77 3.67 11.11 5.46
N VAL A 78 2.47 10.85 5.96
CA VAL A 78 1.36 11.82 5.95
C VAL A 78 1.69 13.02 6.83
N ILE A 79 2.18 12.82 8.06
CA ILE A 79 2.57 13.91 8.96
C ILE A 79 3.65 14.80 8.33
N LYS A 80 4.71 14.22 7.77
CA LYS A 80 5.76 15.00 7.07
C LYS A 80 5.21 15.79 5.88
N THR A 81 4.25 15.23 5.15
CA THR A 81 3.62 15.90 4.01
C THR A 81 2.73 17.06 4.47
N TYR A 82 1.98 16.86 5.54
CA TYR A 82 1.13 17.88 6.15
C TYR A 82 1.96 19.05 6.70
N GLN A 83 3.00 18.78 7.49
CA GLN A 83 3.90 19.81 8.05
C GLN A 83 4.62 20.65 6.99
N LYS A 84 4.83 20.11 5.78
CA LYS A 84 5.37 20.87 4.65
C LYS A 84 4.36 21.86 4.05
N LYS A 85 3.05 21.62 4.21
CA LYS A 85 2.02 22.54 3.74
C LYS A 85 1.95 23.79 4.60
N ASP A 86 2.15 23.68 5.92
CA ASP A 86 2.11 24.82 6.84
C ASP A 86 3.30 25.79 6.71
N LYS A 87 4.29 25.44 5.87
CA LYS A 87 5.47 26.28 5.57
C LYS A 87 5.39 27.00 4.21
N LYS A 88 4.24 26.95 3.53
CA LYS A 88 3.97 27.63 2.26
C LYS A 88 2.85 28.64 2.45
#